data_AF-A0A1F9DHL7-F1
#
_entry.id   AF-A0A1F9DHL7-F1
#
_cell.length_a   1.000
_cell.length_b   1.000
_cell.length_c   1.000
_cell.angle_alpha   90.00
_cell.angle_beta   90.00
_cell.angle_gamma   90.00
#
_symmetry.space_group_name_H-M   'P 1'
#
loop_
_entity.id
_entity.type
_entity.pdbx_description
1 polymer ?
#
loop_
_entity_poly.entity_id
_entity_poly.type
_entity_poly.pdbx_seq_one_letter_code
_entity_poly.pdbx_strand_id
1 'polypeptide(L)'
;MAHDLVVRTGERETVARAARRILSSFVDWGVVKKGGKKGIYQGTPNRAIKDRRLSIWLIEGALISSGLKSIPLKMLTQTPSLFPVRISSLNIEELRFNERLEIYRQGIDEDIVMLHGK
;
A
#
# COMPACT_ATOMS: atom_id res chain seq x y z
N MET A 1 16.50 -4.65 15.98
CA MET A 1 15.66 -4.00 14.93
C MET A 1 16.22 -2.67 14.44
N ALA A 2 16.17 -1.55 15.19
CA ALA A 2 16.85 -0.32 14.74
C ALA A 2 18.39 -0.44 14.76
N HIS A 3 18.92 -1.22 15.70
CA HIS A 3 20.36 -1.49 15.83
C HIS A 3 20.93 -2.28 14.63
N ASP A 4 20.17 -3.20 14.03
CA ASP A 4 20.67 -4.07 12.94
C ASP A 4 20.74 -3.36 11.58
N LEU A 5 19.85 -2.39 11.33
CA LEU A 5 19.88 -1.58 10.12
C LEU A 5 21.13 -0.68 10.07
N VAL A 6 21.61 -0.22 11.23
CA VAL A 6 22.79 0.65 11.37
C VAL A 6 24.10 -0.10 11.08
N VAL A 7 24.15 -1.42 11.30
CA VAL A 7 25.36 -2.23 11.09
C VAL A 7 25.67 -2.43 9.60
N ARG A 8 24.65 -2.42 8.72
CA ARG A 8 24.83 -2.74 7.28
C ARG A 8 25.23 -1.56 6.40
N THR A 9 25.12 -0.32 6.85
CA THR A 9 25.11 0.86 5.96
C THR A 9 26.26 1.86 6.15
N GLY A 10 27.22 1.62 7.05
CA GLY A 10 28.43 2.45 7.22
C GLY A 10 28.21 3.86 7.82
N GLU A 11 27.10 4.53 7.52
CA GLU A 11 26.74 5.85 8.06
C GLU A 11 25.83 5.74 9.29
N ARG A 12 26.43 5.73 10.48
CA ARG A 12 25.73 5.38 11.73
C ARG A 12 24.72 6.43 12.19
N GLU A 13 25.02 7.72 12.00
CA GLU A 13 24.21 8.79 12.59
C GLU A 13 23.00 9.16 11.72
N THR A 14 23.20 9.29 10.40
CA THR A 14 22.14 9.61 9.44
C THR A 14 21.08 8.51 9.42
N VAL A 15 21.50 7.24 9.38
CA VAL A 15 20.60 6.09 9.34
C VAL A 15 19.80 5.95 10.64
N ALA A 16 20.43 6.17 11.81
CA ALA A 16 19.73 6.14 13.08
C ALA A 16 18.64 7.24 13.19
N ARG A 17 18.94 8.46 12.70
CA ARG A 17 17.96 9.55 12.66
C ARG A 17 16.84 9.27 11.66
N ALA A 18 17.16 8.79 10.46
CA ALA A 18 16.19 8.44 9.42
C ALA A 18 15.25 7.31 9.88
N ALA A 19 15.80 6.24 10.45
CA ALA A 19 15.01 5.13 11.01
C ALA A 19 14.04 5.61 12.10
N ARG A 20 14.46 6.54 12.97
CA ARG A 20 13.58 7.11 14.01
C ARG A 20 12.42 7.91 13.42
N ARG A 21 12.66 8.66 12.33
CA ARG A 21 11.60 9.40 11.62
C ARG A 21 10.61 8.44 10.99
N ILE A 22 11.08 7.41 10.28
CA ILE A 22 10.23 6.38 9.67
C ILE A 22 9.36 5.69 10.72
N LEU A 23 9.95 5.28 11.85
CA LEU A 23 9.18 4.68 12.95
C LEU A 23 8.16 5.63 13.55
N SER A 24 8.46 6.93 13.62
CA SER A 24 7.50 7.92 14.11
C SER A 24 6.32 8.06 13.15
N SER A 25 6.58 8.12 11.83
CA SER A 25 5.53 8.10 10.81
C SER A 25 4.67 6.83 10.89
N PHE A 26 5.27 5.66 11.15
CA PHE A 26 4.50 4.42 11.33
C PHE A 26 3.63 4.45 12.59
N VAL A 27 4.04 5.15 13.65
CA VAL A 27 3.19 5.39 14.82
C VAL A 27 2.05 6.33 14.47
N ASP A 28 2.33 7.43 13.78
CA ASP A 28 1.33 8.43 13.40
C ASP A 28 0.27 7.84 12.45
N TRP A 29 0.69 6.97 11.54
CA TRP A 29 -0.20 6.22 10.65
C TRP A 29 -0.91 5.05 11.33
N GLY A 30 -0.56 4.75 12.59
CA GLY A 30 -1.17 3.68 13.37
C GLY A 30 -0.78 2.27 12.92
N VAL A 31 0.32 2.11 12.18
CA VAL A 31 0.89 0.84 11.67
C VAL A 31 1.64 0.08 12.76
N VAL A 32 2.23 0.84 13.68
CA VAL A 32 2.83 0.32 14.90
C VAL A 32 2.38 1.16 16.07
N LYS A 33 2.30 0.56 17.26
CA LYS A 33 2.08 1.28 18.51
C LYS A 33 3.32 1.17 19.38
N LYS A 34 3.57 2.20 20.19
CA LYS A 34 4.63 2.15 21.21
C LYS A 34 4.27 1.06 22.23
N GLY A 35 5.22 0.16 22.50
CA GLY A 35 5.10 -0.85 23.54
C GLY A 35 5.34 -0.25 24.93
N GLY A 36 5.25 -1.10 25.96
CA GLY A 36 5.43 -0.67 27.36
C GLY A 36 6.86 -0.26 27.74
N LYS A 37 7.86 -0.47 26.87
CA LYS A 37 9.25 -0.05 27.09
C LYS A 37 9.75 0.78 25.92
N LYS A 38 10.59 1.77 26.21
CA LYS A 38 11.23 2.63 25.19
C LYS A 38 12.00 1.77 24.19
N GLY A 39 11.78 2.03 22.90
CA GLY A 39 12.42 1.28 21.81
C GLY A 39 11.70 -0.02 21.41
N ILE A 40 10.64 -0.43 22.12
CA ILE A 40 9.78 -1.55 21.74
C ILE A 40 8.54 -1.01 21.05
N TYR A 41 8.22 -1.58 19.88
CA TYR A 41 7.02 -1.27 19.11
C TYR A 41 6.28 -2.56 18.82
N GLN A 42 4.95 -2.49 18.74
CA GLN A 42 4.09 -3.62 18.41
C GLN A 42 3.39 -3.31 17.09
N GLY A 43 3.41 -4.28 16.17
CA GLY A 43 2.65 -4.17 14.93
C GLY A 43 1.16 -4.10 15.21
N THR A 44 0.45 -3.31 14.42
CA THR A 44 -1.02 -3.27 14.40
C THR A 44 -1.51 -3.97 13.13
N PRO A 45 -2.76 -4.48 13.12
CA PRO A 45 -3.38 -4.97 11.90
C PRO A 45 -3.45 -3.88 10.83
N ASN A 46 -3.23 -4.25 9.57
CA ASN A 46 -3.40 -3.30 8.46
C ASN A 46 -4.80 -2.70 8.46
N ARG A 47 -4.90 -1.46 8.01
CA ARG A 47 -6.15 -0.72 8.03
C ARG A 47 -7.02 -1.11 6.83
N ALA A 48 -8.11 -1.82 7.12
CA ALA A 48 -9.16 -2.10 6.16
C ALA A 48 -9.87 -0.80 5.75
N ILE A 49 -9.84 -0.46 4.45
CA ILE A 49 -10.69 0.60 3.89
C ILE A 49 -11.99 -0.03 3.41
N LYS A 50 -13.09 0.57 3.86
CA LYS A 50 -14.47 0.23 3.44
C LYS A 50 -15.07 1.28 2.52
N ASP A 51 -14.49 2.48 2.49
CA ASP A 51 -14.91 3.51 1.55
C ASP A 51 -14.55 3.08 0.13
N ARG A 52 -15.59 2.87 -0.67
CA ARG A 52 -15.49 2.39 -2.04
C ARG A 52 -14.80 3.39 -2.95
N ARG A 53 -15.13 4.69 -2.84
CA ARG A 53 -14.53 5.74 -3.69
C ARG A 53 -13.04 5.85 -3.41
N LEU A 54 -12.66 5.82 -2.13
CA LEU A 54 -11.25 5.84 -1.72
C LEU A 54 -10.50 4.59 -2.18
N SER A 55 -11.15 3.42 -2.13
CA SER A 55 -10.56 2.17 -2.62
C SER A 55 -10.28 2.22 -4.12
N ILE A 56 -11.24 2.71 -4.91
CA ILE A 56 -11.08 2.87 -6.37
C ILE A 56 -9.97 3.87 -6.69
N TRP A 57 -9.91 5.00 -5.98
CA TRP A 57 -8.87 6.01 -6.13
C TRP A 57 -7.47 5.45 -5.81
N LEU A 58 -7.35 4.62 -4.76
CA LEU A 58 -6.09 3.95 -4.42
C LEU A 58 -5.67 2.92 -5.46
N ILE A 59 -6.61 2.19 -6.07
CA ILE A 59 -6.32 1.26 -7.17
C ILE A 59 -5.80 2.01 -8.40
N GLU A 60 -6.43 3.13 -8.77
CA GLU A 60 -5.94 4.00 -9.85
C GLU A 60 -4.52 4.49 -9.55
N GLY A 61 -4.28 5.02 -8.35
CA GLY A 61 -2.95 5.49 -7.93
C GLY A 61 -1.90 4.38 -7.92
N ALA A 62 -2.26 3.17 -7.47
CA ALA A 62 -1.39 2.01 -7.49
C ALA A 62 -1.01 1.62 -8.93
N LEU A 63 -1.98 1.61 -9.85
CA LEU A 63 -1.74 1.34 -11.26
C LEU A 63 -0.85 2.41 -11.89
N ILE A 64 -1.10 3.70 -11.65
CA ILE A 64 -0.24 4.80 -12.11
C ILE A 64 1.20 4.63 -11.58
N SER A 65 1.35 4.34 -10.29
CA SER A 65 2.65 4.19 -9.64
C SER A 65 3.46 2.99 -10.14
N SER A 66 2.76 1.96 -10.64
CA SER A 66 3.41 0.77 -11.18
C SER A 66 4.12 1.02 -12.51
N GLY A 67 3.74 2.06 -13.25
CA GLY A 67 4.22 2.33 -14.61
C GLY A 67 3.75 1.33 -15.67
N LEU A 68 2.94 0.33 -15.30
CA LEU A 68 2.38 -0.64 -16.24
C LEU A 68 1.06 -0.12 -16.82
N LYS A 69 0.79 -0.44 -18.08
CA LYS A 69 -0.45 -0.07 -18.75
C LYS A 69 -1.65 -0.89 -18.28
N SER A 70 -1.40 -2.14 -17.87
CA SER A 70 -2.41 -3.12 -17.50
C SER A 70 -1.87 -4.06 -16.43
N ILE A 71 -2.65 -4.34 -15.39
CA ILE A 71 -2.29 -5.26 -14.31
C ILE A 71 -3.54 -6.04 -13.85
N PRO A 72 -3.42 -7.34 -13.50
CA PRO A 72 -4.47 -8.05 -12.79
C PRO A 72 -4.90 -7.34 -11.50
N LEU A 73 -6.22 -7.16 -11.29
CA LEU A 73 -6.76 -6.47 -10.12
C LEU A 73 -6.25 -7.08 -8.81
N LYS A 74 -6.13 -8.41 -8.77
CA LYS A 74 -5.60 -9.14 -7.61
C LYS A 74 -4.18 -8.70 -7.25
N MET A 75 -3.31 -8.46 -8.24
CA MET A 75 -1.95 -7.96 -7.99
C MET A 75 -1.97 -6.53 -7.45
N LEU A 76 -2.85 -5.66 -7.98
CA LEU A 76 -3.00 -4.29 -7.45
C LEU A 76 -3.49 -4.28 -6.01
N THR A 77 -4.46 -5.12 -5.64
CA THR A 77 -4.96 -5.18 -4.24
C THR A 77 -3.94 -5.73 -3.24
N GLN A 78 -2.89 -6.42 -3.73
CA GLN A 78 -1.86 -7.06 -2.91
C GLN A 78 -0.51 -6.33 -2.98
N THR A 79 -0.41 -5.23 -3.74
CA THR A 79 0.84 -4.50 -3.91
C THR A 79 1.37 -3.91 -2.61
N PRO A 80 2.68 -3.96 -2.35
CA PRO A 80 3.29 -3.27 -1.21
C PRO A 80 3.09 -1.76 -1.21
N SER A 81 2.85 -1.13 -2.37
CA SER A 81 2.62 0.32 -2.46
C SER A 81 1.33 0.78 -1.79
N LEU A 82 0.39 -0.14 -1.50
CA LEU A 82 -0.81 0.15 -0.71
C LEU A 82 -0.58 0.05 0.80
N PHE A 83 0.59 -0.41 1.26
CA PHE A 83 0.87 -0.44 2.69
C PHE A 83 0.76 0.98 3.29
N PRO A 84 0.08 1.16 4.44
CA PRO A 84 -0.40 0.14 5.39
C PRO A 84 -1.88 -0.23 5.26
N VAL A 85 -2.49 0.13 4.13
CA VAL A 85 -3.91 -0.07 3.85
C VAL A 85 -4.17 -1.45 3.27
N ARG A 86 -5.35 -2.01 3.58
CA ARG A 86 -5.94 -3.15 2.85
C ARG A 86 -7.28 -2.75 2.27
N ILE A 87 -7.52 -3.17 1.04
CA ILE A 87 -8.80 -3.00 0.37
C ILE A 87 -9.65 -4.24 0.68
N SER A 88 -10.75 -4.04 1.39
CA SER A 88 -11.46 -5.13 2.09
C SER A 88 -12.29 -6.03 1.17
N SER A 89 -12.68 -5.49 0.01
CA SER A 89 -13.34 -6.19 -1.10
C SER A 89 -13.71 -5.10 -2.12
N LEU A 90 -13.40 -5.31 -3.39
CA LEU A 90 -13.85 -4.45 -4.49
C LEU A 90 -14.69 -5.31 -5.42
N ASN A 91 -15.93 -4.89 -5.69
CA ASN A 91 -16.68 -5.49 -6.78
C ASN A 91 -16.23 -4.81 -8.08
N ILE A 92 -16.03 -5.60 -9.14
CA ILE A 92 -15.52 -5.10 -10.41
C ILE A 92 -16.43 -4.08 -11.07
N GLU A 93 -17.74 -4.25 -10.91
CA GLU A 93 -18.73 -3.29 -11.38
C GLU A 93 -18.57 -1.93 -10.69
N GLU A 94 -17.92 -1.91 -9.53
CA GLU A 94 -17.62 -0.69 -8.81
C GLU A 94 -16.48 0.11 -9.43
N LEU A 95 -15.49 -0.59 -9.98
CA LEU A 95 -14.35 0.03 -10.64
C LEU A 95 -14.77 0.69 -11.96
N ARG A 96 -15.82 0.18 -12.63
CA ARG A 96 -16.38 0.74 -13.88
C ARG A 96 -16.93 2.16 -13.72
N PHE A 97 -17.22 2.62 -12.50
CA PHE A 97 -17.64 3.99 -12.25
C PHE A 97 -16.50 5.01 -12.32
N ASN A 98 -15.24 4.55 -12.35
CA ASN A 98 -14.11 5.43 -12.58
C ASN A 98 -13.78 5.46 -14.07
N GLU A 99 -14.09 6.58 -14.72
CA GLU A 99 -13.86 6.79 -16.15
C GLU A 99 -12.39 6.66 -16.57
N ARG A 100 -11.45 6.73 -15.61
CA ARG A 100 -10.02 6.56 -15.85
C ARG A 100 -9.56 5.12 -15.83
N LEU A 101 -10.45 4.18 -15.50
CA LEU A 101 -10.14 2.76 -15.44
C LEU A 101 -10.93 2.00 -16.50
N GLU A 102 -10.23 1.24 -17.32
CA GLU A 102 -10.83 0.22 -18.18
C GLU A 102 -10.64 -1.14 -17.57
N ILE A 103 -11.62 -2.02 -17.73
CA ILE A 103 -11.64 -3.32 -17.09
C ILE A 103 -12.07 -4.39 -18.08
N TYR A 104 -11.19 -5.39 -18.23
CA TYR A 104 -11.37 -6.51 -19.12
C TYR A 104 -11.30 -7.82 -18.34
N ARG A 105 -12.16 -8.76 -18.68
CA ARG A 105 -12.06 -10.13 -18.16
C ARG A 105 -11.23 -10.97 -19.13
N GLN A 106 -10.15 -11.54 -18.61
CA GLN A 106 -9.26 -12.45 -19.33
C GLN A 106 -9.46 -13.87 -18.80
N GLY A 107 -9.85 -14.79 -19.68
CA GLY A 107 -10.12 -16.17 -19.28
C GLY A 107 -11.34 -16.30 -18.36
N ILE A 108 -11.30 -17.27 -17.45
CA ILE A 108 -12.46 -17.68 -16.65
C ILE A 108 -12.66 -16.80 -15.40
N ASP A 109 -11.58 -16.30 -14.79
CA ASP A 109 -11.66 -15.61 -13.49
C ASP A 109 -10.55 -14.57 -13.25
N GLU A 110 -9.94 -14.03 -14.31
CA GLU A 110 -8.93 -12.98 -14.17
C GLU A 110 -9.44 -11.65 -14.69
N ASP A 111 -9.45 -10.66 -13.81
CA ASP A 111 -9.90 -9.32 -14.12
C ASP A 111 -8.68 -8.39 -14.24
N ILE A 112 -8.50 -7.83 -15.44
CA ILE A 112 -7.40 -6.93 -15.78
C ILE A 112 -7.89 -5.49 -15.71
N VAL A 113 -7.13 -4.66 -14.99
CA VAL A 113 -7.38 -3.22 -14.89
C VAL A 113 -6.35 -2.49 -15.73
N MET A 114 -6.80 -1.54 -16.52
CA MET A 114 -5.98 -0.67 -17.34
C MET A 114 -6.33 0.79 -17.09
N LEU A 115 -5.40 1.70 -17.37
CA LEU A 115 -5.73 3.12 -17.43
C LEU A 115 -6.43 3.40 -18.77
N HIS A 116 -7.58 4.06 -18.72
CA HIS A 116 -8.22 4.60 -19.91
C HIS A 116 -7.29 5.63 -20.54
N GLY A 117 -7.18 5.60 -21.87
CA GLY A 117 -6.25 6.43 -22.63
C GLY A 117 -6.35 7.92 -22.27
N LYS A 118 -5.20 8.58 -22.17
CA LYS A 118 -5.10 10.03 -22.37
C LYS A 118 -5.29 10.36 -23.84
#